data_AF-A0A177B3W7-F1
#
_entry.id   AF-A0A177B3W7-F1
#
_cell.length_a   1.000
_cell.length_b   1.000
_cell.length_c   1.000
_cell.angle_alpha   90.00
_cell.angle_beta   90.00
_cell.angle_gamma   90.00
#
_symmetry.space_group_name_H-M   'P 1'
#
loop_
_entity.id
_entity.type
_entity.pdbx_description
1 polymer ?
#
loop_
_entity_poly.entity_id
_entity_poly.type
_entity_poly.pdbx_seq_one_letter_code
_entity_poly.pdbx_strand_id
1 'polypeptide(L)'
;MNNDYLVGGYGSGNLHYNCHSKFCSSGRLWPILETDKIDTMAFYFFGYYEQYLKLYYNEDNIFGRNYYNVDIKLVDYPKFSVDIIEYVTKSEKFYPLFYSIIRNFKKYGLIDLENMFGLVYDSRYRPGIYIEKNLRNVLEKSKSLKNRRTSIITYSFGCIQILHALATYDESFIMEHIDNLILISCPLGGSPASLLTLMTDYDDYIVFKDDKMYKMSDIGIFLPEQYPRYIYNSIDIENIFNLLDRIKYTKLVKLHCLYSTMLVNKTVKFFNVDFNDDDVLKYATKTLGDGTIPLNSLNACDDFVSDYENILYIKGLNHTSILHDDRIINYINKYVIYYHILPN
;
A
#
# COMPACT_ATOMS: atom_id res chain seq x y z
N MET A 1 -17.24 -13.38 17.86
CA MET A 1 -16.49 -12.30 17.19
C MET A 1 -15.09 -12.81 16.95
N ASN A 2 -14.67 -12.84 15.68
CA ASN A 2 -13.24 -12.86 15.37
C ASN A 2 -12.69 -11.45 15.63
N ASN A 3 -11.41 -11.24 15.35
CA ASN A 3 -10.86 -9.91 15.22
C ASN A 3 -10.47 -9.70 13.75
N ASP A 4 -10.45 -8.46 13.27
CA ASP A 4 -10.24 -8.17 11.86
C ASP A 4 -9.42 -6.88 11.68
N TYR A 5 -8.44 -6.91 10.78
CA TYR A 5 -7.57 -5.77 10.47
C TYR A 5 -7.86 -5.17 9.11
N LEU A 6 -7.75 -3.85 9.07
CA LEU A 6 -7.75 -3.05 7.87
C LEU A 6 -6.40 -2.34 7.78
N VAL A 7 -5.71 -2.52 6.65
CA VAL A 7 -4.37 -1.96 6.43
C VAL A 7 -4.40 -1.03 5.24
N GLY A 8 -3.97 0.21 5.46
CA GLY A 8 -3.96 1.27 4.46
C GLY A 8 -3.10 0.96 3.23
N GLY A 9 -3.43 1.58 2.10
CA GLY A 9 -2.56 1.57 0.92
C GLY A 9 -1.50 2.68 0.98
N TYR A 10 -0.82 2.92 -0.14
CA TYR A 10 0.06 4.09 -0.30
C TYR A 10 -0.73 5.39 -0.03
N GLY A 11 -0.13 6.35 0.67
CA GLY A 11 -0.76 7.64 1.02
C GLY A 11 -1.85 7.57 2.08
N SER A 12 -2.05 6.42 2.74
CA SER A 12 -3.08 6.27 3.80
C SER A 12 -2.69 6.89 5.15
N GLY A 13 -1.39 6.96 5.45
CA GLY A 13 -0.88 7.49 6.71
C GLY A 13 -0.78 9.01 6.71
N ASN A 14 -1.52 9.70 7.59
CA ASN A 14 -1.38 11.13 7.81
C ASN A 14 0.03 11.46 8.35
N LEU A 15 0.74 12.39 7.71
CA LEU A 15 2.09 12.80 8.14
C LEU A 15 2.06 14.22 8.69
N HIS A 16 2.71 14.44 9.83
CA HIS A 16 2.95 15.75 10.41
C HIS A 16 4.45 15.99 10.54
N TYR A 17 4.91 17.21 10.27
CA TYR A 17 6.31 17.59 10.41
C TYR A 17 6.52 18.52 11.61
N ASN A 18 7.68 18.39 12.26
CA ASN A 18 8.15 19.29 13.30
C ASN A 18 9.48 19.87 12.83
N CYS A 19 9.62 21.19 12.80
CA CYS A 19 10.90 21.81 12.47
C CYS A 19 11.59 22.33 13.73
N HIS A 20 12.90 22.09 13.83
CA HIS A 20 13.74 22.57 14.93
C HIS A 20 14.29 23.99 14.69
N SER A 21 13.97 24.61 13.54
CA SER A 21 14.33 25.99 13.22
C SER A 21 13.30 26.99 13.73
N LYS A 22 13.77 28.09 14.34
CA LYS A 22 12.92 29.23 14.76
C LYS A 22 12.18 29.93 13.61
N PHE A 23 12.54 29.63 12.37
CA PHE A 23 11.99 30.25 11.15
C PHE A 23 10.95 29.37 10.43
N CYS A 24 10.49 28.28 11.05
CA CYS A 24 9.58 27.31 10.44
C CYS A 24 8.56 26.79 11.46
N SER A 25 7.30 26.64 11.06
CA SER A 25 6.20 26.11 11.88
C SER A 25 6.01 24.61 11.66
N SER A 26 5.85 23.84 12.74
CA SER A 26 5.34 22.46 12.68
C SER A 26 3.91 22.42 12.11
N GLY A 27 3.56 21.40 11.32
CA GLY A 27 2.25 21.33 10.65
C GLY A 27 1.90 19.96 10.06
N ARG A 28 0.76 19.89 9.37
CA ARG A 28 0.37 18.77 8.52
C ARG A 28 1.26 18.77 7.27
N LEU A 29 1.85 17.63 6.94
CA LEU A 29 2.66 17.42 5.73
C LEU A 29 1.89 16.62 4.67
N TRP A 30 1.10 15.63 5.11
CA TRP A 30 0.27 14.82 4.23
C TRP A 30 -1.07 14.46 4.88
N PRO A 31 -2.20 14.52 4.14
CA PRO A 31 -2.30 15.06 2.79
C PRO A 31 -2.31 16.60 2.78
N ILE A 32 -1.95 17.17 1.64
CA ILE A 32 -2.11 18.60 1.33
C ILE A 32 -3.57 18.82 0.91
N LEU A 33 -4.21 19.91 1.35
CA LEU A 33 -5.62 20.19 1.03
C LEU A 33 -5.79 21.43 0.16
N GLU A 34 -6.82 21.43 -0.69
CA GLU A 34 -7.19 22.56 -1.54
C GLU A 34 -7.49 23.84 -0.72
N THR A 35 -7.91 23.69 0.53
CA THR A 35 -8.15 24.79 1.48
C THR A 35 -6.89 25.51 1.96
N ASP A 36 -5.69 24.97 1.70
CA ASP A 36 -4.41 25.49 2.18
C ASP A 36 -3.91 26.70 1.34
N LYS A 37 -4.84 27.56 0.89
CA LYS A 37 -4.64 28.83 0.16
C LYS A 37 -3.68 28.74 -1.04
N ILE A 38 -3.97 27.80 -1.94
CA ILE A 38 -3.09 27.44 -3.06
C ILE A 38 -3.06 28.50 -4.19
N ASP A 39 -4.08 29.36 -4.32
CA ASP A 39 -4.40 30.23 -5.48
C ASP A 39 -3.34 31.24 -5.99
N THR A 40 -2.16 31.34 -5.37
CA THR A 40 -1.01 32.06 -5.98
C THR A 40 0.35 31.62 -5.42
N MET A 41 0.38 31.11 -4.18
CA MET A 41 1.61 30.64 -3.55
C MET A 41 2.01 29.21 -3.95
N ALA A 42 1.16 28.49 -4.68
CA ALA A 42 1.35 27.10 -5.14
C ALA A 42 2.79 26.73 -5.49
N PHE A 43 3.41 27.42 -6.46
CA PHE A 43 4.72 27.02 -7.01
C PHE A 43 5.85 27.02 -5.98
N TYR A 44 5.88 28.01 -5.07
CA TYR A 44 6.88 28.06 -3.99
C TYR A 44 6.57 27.06 -2.88
N PHE A 45 5.30 26.77 -2.61
CA PHE A 45 4.90 25.80 -1.58
C PHE A 45 5.07 24.36 -2.07
N PHE A 46 4.89 24.05 -3.36
CA PHE A 46 5.12 22.71 -3.88
C PHE A 46 6.57 22.26 -3.71
N GLY A 47 7.57 23.06 -4.10
CA GLY A 47 8.98 22.74 -3.87
C GLY A 47 9.36 22.65 -2.38
N TYR A 48 8.64 23.35 -1.50
CA TYR A 48 8.81 23.27 -0.05
C TYR A 48 8.23 21.97 0.55
N TYR A 49 7.01 21.59 0.16
CA TYR A 49 6.40 20.31 0.53
C TYR A 49 7.18 19.13 -0.06
N GLU A 50 7.62 19.22 -1.31
CA GLU A 50 8.49 18.22 -1.97
C GLU A 50 9.79 18.05 -1.18
N GLN A 51 10.53 19.14 -0.90
CA GLN A 51 11.77 19.10 -0.11
C GLN A 51 11.62 18.41 1.25
N TYR A 52 10.46 18.54 1.91
CA TYR A 52 10.22 17.90 3.21
C TYR A 52 9.72 16.47 3.08
N LEU A 53 8.83 16.17 2.11
CA LEU A 53 8.39 14.80 1.83
C LEU A 53 9.55 13.91 1.33
N LYS A 54 10.46 14.46 0.53
CA LYS A 54 11.62 13.76 -0.05
C LYS A 54 12.47 13.09 1.03
N LEU A 55 12.70 11.79 0.87
CA LEU A 55 13.70 11.07 1.64
C LEU A 55 15.07 11.25 0.99
N TYR A 56 16.05 11.63 1.79
CA TYR A 56 17.44 11.83 1.39
C TYR A 56 18.24 10.57 1.71
N TYR A 57 18.92 10.03 0.69
CA TYR A 57 19.72 8.81 0.81
C TYR A 57 21.22 9.16 0.76
N ASN A 58 22.03 8.27 1.29
CA ASN A 58 23.48 8.20 1.09
C ASN A 58 23.92 6.74 1.21
N GLU A 59 25.18 6.45 0.89
CA GLU A 59 25.73 5.08 0.88
C GLU A 59 25.51 4.34 2.22
N ASP A 60 25.61 5.06 3.35
CA ASP A 60 25.38 4.50 4.69
C ASP A 60 23.90 4.32 5.08
N ASN A 61 22.96 5.01 4.42
CA ASN A 61 21.54 5.00 4.80
C ASN A 61 20.60 4.75 3.60
N ILE A 62 20.49 3.45 3.29
CA ILE A 62 19.56 2.87 2.30
C ILE A 62 18.08 3.05 2.64
N PHE A 63 17.73 3.35 3.90
CA PHE A 63 16.35 3.60 4.33
C PHE A 63 15.94 5.07 4.11
N GLY A 64 16.91 5.96 3.96
CA GLY A 64 16.69 7.40 3.80
C GLY A 64 16.47 8.13 5.13
N ARG A 65 16.63 9.45 5.10
CA ARG A 65 16.35 10.37 6.21
C ARG A 65 15.43 11.51 5.75
N ASN A 66 14.70 12.11 6.69
CA ASN A 66 13.98 13.36 6.43
C ASN A 66 14.96 14.50 6.10
N TYR A 67 14.42 15.64 5.63
CA TYR A 67 15.19 16.87 5.44
C TYR A 67 15.87 17.35 6.74
N TYR A 68 16.97 18.09 6.60
CA TYR A 68 17.75 18.56 7.74
C TYR A 68 16.92 19.47 8.67
N ASN A 69 16.99 19.22 9.97
CA ASN A 69 16.19 19.87 11.03
C ASN A 69 14.66 19.69 10.92
N VAL A 70 14.17 18.63 10.23
CA VAL A 70 12.74 18.30 10.11
C VAL A 70 12.44 16.87 10.58
N ASP A 71 11.70 16.74 11.68
CA ASP A 71 11.18 15.45 12.18
C ASP A 71 9.76 15.19 11.67
N ILE A 72 9.64 14.31 10.69
CA ILE A 72 8.34 13.83 10.20
C ILE A 72 7.87 12.66 11.07
N LYS A 73 6.60 12.73 11.49
CA LYS A 73 5.92 11.78 12.36
C LYS A 73 4.61 11.35 11.69
N LEU A 74 4.41 10.05 11.62
CA LEU A 74 3.13 9.46 11.30
C LEU A 74 2.12 9.76 12.42
N VAL A 75 0.90 10.17 12.05
CA VAL A 75 -0.21 10.32 12.99
C VAL A 75 -0.93 8.98 13.11
N ASP A 76 -0.53 8.20 14.11
CA ASP A 76 -1.08 6.87 14.40
C ASP A 76 -1.97 6.84 15.65
N TYR A 77 -2.58 7.97 16.05
CA TYR A 77 -3.38 8.09 17.27
C TYR A 77 -4.89 8.32 16.99
N PRO A 78 -5.82 7.63 17.70
CA PRO A 78 -5.61 6.62 18.72
C PRO A 78 -5.01 5.32 18.16
N LYS A 79 -4.06 4.72 18.90
CA LYS A 79 -3.23 3.67 18.31
C LYS A 79 -3.99 2.38 18.00
N PHE A 80 -3.91 2.00 16.72
CA PHE A 80 -4.64 0.93 16.06
C PHE A 80 -6.15 1.17 15.83
N SER A 81 -6.63 2.43 15.91
CA SER A 81 -8.03 2.75 15.60
C SER A 81 -8.27 2.69 14.08
N VAL A 82 -9.39 2.13 13.61
CA VAL A 82 -9.76 2.21 12.18
C VAL A 82 -10.15 3.61 11.73
N ASP A 83 -10.47 4.52 12.65
CA ASP A 83 -10.82 5.90 12.32
C ASP A 83 -9.62 6.70 11.75
N ILE A 84 -8.39 6.17 11.83
CA ILE A 84 -7.17 6.75 11.21
C ILE A 84 -6.96 6.32 9.74
N ILE A 85 -7.81 5.41 9.23
CA ILE A 85 -7.80 4.90 7.83
C ILE A 85 -9.20 4.91 7.17
N GLU A 86 -10.24 5.34 7.90
CA GLU A 86 -11.60 5.48 7.36
C GLU A 86 -11.63 6.49 6.19
N TYR A 87 -10.86 7.57 6.34
CA TYR A 87 -10.59 8.61 5.34
C TYR A 87 -9.10 8.95 5.36
N VAL A 88 -8.56 9.50 4.26
CA VAL A 88 -7.23 10.13 4.30
C VAL A 88 -7.29 11.42 5.14
N THR A 89 -8.39 12.19 5.11
CA THR A 89 -8.68 13.17 6.18
C THR A 89 -10.06 13.00 6.80
N LYS A 90 -10.11 12.95 8.14
CA LYS A 90 -11.34 12.76 8.90
C LYS A 90 -12.12 14.07 9.13
N SER A 91 -11.42 15.18 9.33
CA SER A 91 -12.00 16.51 9.58
C SER A 91 -12.75 17.06 8.36
N GLU A 92 -12.21 16.83 7.17
CA GLU A 92 -12.66 17.35 5.89
C GLU A 92 -13.35 16.25 5.04
N LYS A 93 -13.34 14.99 5.52
CA LYS A 93 -13.87 13.77 4.86
C LYS A 93 -13.31 13.53 3.46
N PHE A 94 -12.12 14.03 3.19
CA PHE A 94 -11.47 13.96 1.88
C PHE A 94 -10.84 12.58 1.68
N TYR A 95 -11.03 12.02 0.49
CA TYR A 95 -10.66 10.63 0.11
C TYR A 95 -11.09 9.57 1.15
N PRO A 96 -12.35 9.11 1.13
CA PRO A 96 -12.73 7.90 1.87
C PRO A 96 -11.89 6.72 1.38
N LEU A 97 -11.20 6.03 2.30
CA LEU A 97 -10.35 4.88 1.96
C LEU A 97 -11.08 3.59 2.37
N PHE A 98 -11.02 3.22 3.65
CA PHE A 98 -11.75 2.06 4.16
C PHE A 98 -13.20 2.35 4.59
N TYR A 99 -13.72 3.57 4.35
CA TYR A 99 -15.05 4.03 4.79
C TYR A 99 -16.18 3.01 4.62
N SER A 100 -16.41 2.50 3.40
CA SER A 100 -17.54 1.59 3.14
C SER A 100 -17.41 0.25 3.89
N ILE A 101 -16.19 -0.29 3.96
CA ILE A 101 -15.86 -1.52 4.68
C ILE A 101 -16.06 -1.29 6.20
N ILE A 102 -15.50 -0.21 6.76
CA ILE A 102 -15.61 0.14 8.18
C ILE A 102 -17.07 0.40 8.58
N ARG A 103 -17.83 1.13 7.78
CA ARG A 103 -19.26 1.36 8.03
C ARG A 103 -20.06 0.09 8.02
N ASN A 104 -19.79 -0.80 7.07
CA ASN A 104 -20.42 -2.11 7.02
C ASN A 104 -20.03 -2.97 8.24
N PHE A 105 -18.76 -3.00 8.64
CA PHE A 105 -18.30 -3.70 9.84
C PHE A 105 -18.96 -3.18 11.12
N LYS A 106 -18.99 -1.85 11.32
CA LYS A 106 -19.70 -1.19 12.43
C LYS A 106 -21.20 -1.52 12.44
N LYS A 107 -21.85 -1.68 11.28
CA LYS A 107 -23.27 -2.13 11.14
C LYS A 107 -23.50 -3.57 11.63
N TYR A 108 -22.52 -4.46 11.51
CA TYR A 108 -22.59 -5.85 11.96
C TYR A 108 -22.00 -6.08 13.37
N GLY A 109 -21.76 -5.01 14.13
CA GLY A 109 -21.32 -5.11 15.53
C GLY A 109 -19.81 -5.29 15.74
N LEU A 110 -18.99 -4.97 14.74
CA LEU A 110 -17.56 -4.79 14.96
C LEU A 110 -17.29 -3.41 15.59
N ILE A 111 -16.42 -3.40 16.59
CA ILE A 111 -16.13 -2.28 17.48
C ILE A 111 -14.65 -1.93 17.36
N ASP A 112 -14.38 -0.66 17.09
CA ASP A 112 -13.03 -0.10 16.98
C ASP A 112 -12.22 -0.33 18.26
N LEU A 113 -10.94 -0.66 18.13
CA LEU A 113 -10.00 -0.98 19.22
C LEU A 113 -10.33 -2.22 20.09
N GLU A 114 -11.47 -2.90 19.85
CA GLU A 114 -11.88 -4.14 20.53
C GLU A 114 -11.72 -5.39 19.66
N ASN A 115 -12.33 -5.39 18.47
CA ASN A 115 -12.29 -6.52 17.52
C ASN A 115 -12.03 -6.06 16.08
N MET A 116 -11.90 -4.76 15.85
CA MET A 116 -11.60 -4.16 14.55
C MET A 116 -10.51 -3.11 14.74
N PHE A 117 -9.43 -3.19 13.97
CA PHE A 117 -8.25 -2.34 14.14
C PHE A 117 -7.66 -1.85 12.81
N GLY A 118 -7.16 -0.63 12.80
CA GLY A 118 -6.50 -0.01 11.65
C GLY A 118 -4.98 0.00 11.77
N LEU A 119 -4.27 -0.17 10.65
CA LEU A 119 -2.82 -0.01 10.59
C LEU A 119 -2.41 0.96 9.48
N VAL A 120 -1.74 2.03 9.88
CA VAL A 120 -1.03 3.00 9.03
C VAL A 120 0.48 2.80 9.12
N TYR A 121 1.19 3.28 8.11
CA TYR A 121 2.63 3.38 8.03
C TYR A 121 3.00 4.66 7.25
N ASP A 122 4.23 5.15 7.41
CA ASP A 122 4.73 6.23 6.55
C ASP A 122 5.11 5.64 5.20
N SER A 123 4.25 5.83 4.19
CA SER A 123 4.37 5.16 2.89
C SER A 123 5.50 5.68 2.00
N ARG A 124 6.32 6.61 2.49
CA ARG A 124 7.57 7.04 1.84
C ARG A 124 8.68 6.01 2.02
N TYR A 125 8.64 5.24 3.11
CA TYR A 125 9.62 4.20 3.40
C TYR A 125 9.23 2.85 2.76
N ARG A 126 10.26 2.07 2.38
CA ARG A 126 10.10 0.64 2.07
C ARG A 126 9.61 -0.13 3.32
N PRO A 127 9.08 -1.36 3.17
CA PRO A 127 8.75 -2.21 4.31
C PRO A 127 9.93 -2.43 5.28
N GLY A 128 9.63 -2.74 6.54
CA GLY A 128 10.64 -2.91 7.58
C GLY A 128 10.09 -2.79 9.00
N ILE A 129 10.99 -2.61 9.96
CA ILE A 129 10.74 -2.84 11.40
C ILE A 129 9.51 -2.11 11.99
N TYR A 130 9.09 -0.98 11.42
CA TYR A 130 7.85 -0.32 11.85
C TYR A 130 6.61 -1.18 11.56
N ILE A 131 6.43 -1.65 10.32
CA ILE A 131 5.25 -2.47 9.98
C ILE A 131 5.34 -3.84 10.66
N GLU A 132 6.53 -4.45 10.69
CA GLU A 132 6.79 -5.73 11.39
C GLU A 132 6.42 -5.69 12.87
N LYS A 133 6.86 -4.65 13.60
CA LYS A 133 6.58 -4.53 15.03
C LYS A 133 5.12 -4.20 15.30
N ASN A 134 4.52 -3.31 14.50
CA ASN A 134 3.13 -2.88 14.74
C ASN A 134 2.10 -3.94 14.34
N LEU A 135 2.34 -4.71 13.27
CA LEU A 135 1.49 -5.86 12.91
C LEU A 135 1.56 -6.94 14.00
N ARG A 136 2.75 -7.26 14.52
CA ARG A 136 2.94 -8.21 15.63
C ARG A 136 2.17 -7.77 16.88
N ASN A 137 2.40 -6.53 17.33
CA ASN A 137 1.72 -5.97 18.50
C ASN A 137 0.19 -6.05 18.39
N VAL A 138 -0.39 -5.79 17.21
CA VAL A 138 -1.84 -5.79 17.04
C VAL A 138 -2.40 -7.23 16.97
N LEU A 139 -1.70 -8.17 16.31
CA LEU A 139 -1.99 -9.61 16.31
C LEU A 139 -2.08 -10.18 17.73
N GLU A 140 -1.06 -9.90 18.54
CA GLU A 140 -0.97 -10.34 19.94
C GLU A 140 -2.06 -9.67 20.81
N LYS A 141 -2.40 -8.39 20.56
CA LYS A 141 -3.54 -7.69 21.21
C LYS A 141 -4.89 -8.36 20.88
N SER A 142 -5.15 -8.70 19.61
CA SER A 142 -6.38 -9.41 19.23
C SER A 142 -6.48 -10.82 19.83
N LYS A 143 -5.37 -11.55 19.82
CA LYS A 143 -5.29 -12.89 20.41
C LYS A 143 -5.62 -12.84 21.90
N SER A 144 -5.03 -11.93 22.67
CA SER A 144 -5.33 -11.77 24.10
C SER A 144 -6.77 -11.32 24.38
N LEU A 145 -7.41 -10.51 23.52
CA LEU A 145 -8.76 -9.98 23.77
C LEU A 145 -9.89 -10.99 23.56
N LYS A 146 -9.78 -11.95 22.63
CA LYS A 146 -10.87 -12.91 22.30
C LYS A 146 -10.41 -14.37 22.12
N ASN A 147 -9.11 -14.67 22.26
CA ASN A 147 -8.47 -15.96 21.92
C ASN A 147 -8.87 -16.53 20.54
N ARG A 148 -8.91 -15.66 19.53
CA ARG A 148 -9.20 -16.03 18.14
C ARG A 148 -8.12 -15.53 17.18
N ARG A 149 -8.04 -16.22 16.06
CA ARG A 149 -7.29 -15.79 14.87
C ARG A 149 -7.99 -14.62 14.19
N THR A 150 -7.24 -13.91 13.37
CA THR A 150 -7.64 -12.64 12.76
C THR A 150 -7.70 -12.72 11.24
N SER A 151 -8.65 -12.04 10.61
CA SER A 151 -8.57 -11.75 9.17
C SER A 151 -7.74 -10.48 8.94
N ILE A 152 -6.73 -10.53 8.08
CA ILE A 152 -6.04 -9.33 7.58
C ILE A 152 -6.68 -8.93 6.26
N ILE A 153 -7.15 -7.69 6.14
CA ILE A 153 -7.55 -7.07 4.87
C ILE A 153 -6.57 -5.95 4.59
N THR A 154 -5.97 -5.98 3.40
CA THR A 154 -4.95 -5.03 3.01
C THR A 154 -5.09 -4.64 1.54
N TYR A 155 -4.73 -3.40 1.20
CA TYR A 155 -5.03 -2.79 -0.09
C TYR A 155 -3.79 -2.18 -0.75
N SER A 156 -3.66 -2.35 -2.07
CA SER A 156 -2.61 -1.70 -2.88
C SER A 156 -1.21 -1.96 -2.32
N PHE A 157 -0.35 -0.95 -2.18
CA PHE A 157 0.99 -1.08 -1.59
C PHE A 157 0.99 -1.62 -0.15
N GLY A 158 -0.11 -1.49 0.59
CA GLY A 158 -0.27 -2.08 1.92
C GLY A 158 -0.14 -3.61 1.89
N CYS A 159 -0.47 -4.24 0.77
CA CYS A 159 -0.30 -5.69 0.60
C CYS A 159 1.18 -6.09 0.69
N ILE A 160 2.08 -5.31 0.05
CA ILE A 160 3.52 -5.54 0.07
C ILE A 160 4.10 -5.35 1.48
N GLN A 161 3.64 -4.30 2.18
CA GLN A 161 4.03 -4.01 3.57
C GLN A 161 3.65 -5.13 4.54
N ILE A 162 2.46 -5.72 4.37
CA ILE A 162 2.00 -6.87 5.16
C ILE A 162 2.71 -8.16 4.77
N LEU A 163 2.86 -8.46 3.48
CA LEU A 163 3.56 -9.68 3.04
C LEU A 163 5.02 -9.67 3.49
N HIS A 164 5.70 -8.52 3.47
CA HIS A 164 7.03 -8.37 4.07
C HIS A 164 6.99 -8.66 5.58
N ALA A 165 6.07 -8.03 6.32
CA ALA A 165 5.95 -8.22 7.77
C ALA A 165 5.65 -9.67 8.17
N LEU A 166 4.88 -10.39 7.36
CA LEU A 166 4.63 -11.82 7.55
C LEU A 166 5.82 -12.69 7.13
N ALA A 167 6.65 -12.25 6.18
CA ALA A 167 7.83 -12.98 5.75
C ALA A 167 8.93 -13.01 6.83
N THR A 168 8.94 -12.07 7.78
CA THR A 168 9.86 -12.07 8.95
C THR A 168 9.32 -12.80 10.19
N TYR A 169 8.16 -13.49 10.09
CA TYR A 169 7.57 -14.26 11.19
C TYR A 169 7.69 -15.78 11.00
N ASP A 170 7.83 -16.50 12.11
CA ASP A 170 7.74 -17.95 12.15
C ASP A 170 6.36 -18.47 11.74
N GLU A 171 6.32 -19.62 11.06
CA GLU A 171 5.09 -20.26 10.58
C GLU A 171 4.08 -20.55 11.71
N SER A 172 4.58 -20.96 12.88
CA SER A 172 3.78 -21.21 14.08
C SER A 172 3.03 -19.97 14.56
N PHE A 173 3.69 -18.80 14.55
CA PHE A 173 3.08 -17.53 14.92
C PHE A 173 1.96 -17.13 13.95
N ILE A 174 2.21 -17.28 12.64
CA ILE A 174 1.22 -17.01 11.58
C ILE A 174 -0.02 -17.90 11.76
N MET A 175 0.18 -19.22 11.87
CA MET A 175 -0.89 -20.20 12.04
C MET A 175 -1.70 -19.98 13.33
N GLU A 176 -1.06 -19.50 14.41
CA GLU A 176 -1.71 -19.23 15.69
C GLU A 176 -2.58 -17.95 15.67
N HIS A 177 -2.19 -16.94 14.89
CA HIS A 177 -2.77 -15.59 14.96
C HIS A 177 -3.64 -15.19 13.77
N ILE A 178 -3.51 -15.84 12.60
CA ILE A 178 -4.14 -15.41 11.35
C ILE A 178 -5.02 -16.54 10.77
N ASP A 179 -6.22 -16.19 10.30
CA ASP A 179 -7.14 -17.12 9.64
C ASP A 179 -7.23 -16.85 8.12
N ASN A 180 -7.43 -15.58 7.75
CA ASN A 180 -7.61 -15.12 6.37
C ASN A 180 -6.63 -13.98 6.06
N LEU A 181 -6.07 -13.96 4.86
CA LEU A 181 -5.28 -12.86 4.30
C LEU A 181 -5.93 -12.43 2.98
N ILE A 182 -6.59 -11.27 3.02
CA ILE A 182 -7.39 -10.72 1.93
C ILE A 182 -6.61 -9.58 1.28
N LEU A 183 -6.08 -9.83 0.08
CA LEU A 183 -5.33 -8.87 -0.71
C LEU A 183 -6.25 -8.16 -1.71
N ILE A 184 -6.35 -6.83 -1.63
CA ILE A 184 -7.22 -6.02 -2.50
C ILE A 184 -6.36 -5.15 -3.44
N SER A 185 -6.50 -5.35 -4.76
CA SER A 185 -5.70 -4.72 -5.81
C SER A 185 -4.20 -4.69 -5.50
N CYS A 186 -3.62 -5.87 -5.19
CA CYS A 186 -2.21 -6.01 -4.84
C CYS A 186 -1.29 -5.84 -6.06
N PRO A 187 -0.24 -5.01 -6.01
CA PRO A 187 0.73 -4.85 -7.10
C PRO A 187 1.88 -5.90 -7.01
N LEU A 188 1.58 -7.20 -7.00
CA LEU A 188 2.62 -8.24 -6.88
C LEU A 188 3.62 -8.22 -8.05
N GLY A 189 3.13 -7.95 -9.27
CA GLY A 189 3.98 -7.71 -10.45
C GLY A 189 4.45 -6.25 -10.59
N GLY A 190 4.35 -5.44 -9.54
CA GLY A 190 4.62 -4.00 -9.53
C GLY A 190 3.59 -3.15 -10.27
N SER A 191 3.81 -1.83 -10.32
CA SER A 191 3.10 -0.94 -11.25
C SER A 191 4.12 -0.15 -12.08
N PRO A 192 4.00 -0.13 -13.43
CA PRO A 192 4.78 0.76 -14.28
C PRO A 192 4.56 2.23 -13.94
N ALA A 193 3.38 2.59 -13.43
CA ALA A 193 3.09 3.97 -13.02
C ALA A 193 3.98 4.45 -11.87
N SER A 194 4.47 3.56 -11.00
CA SER A 194 5.30 3.95 -9.85
C SER A 194 6.68 4.49 -10.25
N LEU A 195 7.24 4.02 -11.36
CA LEU A 195 8.49 4.58 -11.90
C LEU A 195 8.23 5.54 -13.08
N LEU A 196 7.01 5.60 -13.64
CA LEU A 196 6.55 6.79 -14.39
C LEU A 196 6.48 8.03 -13.49
N THR A 197 6.05 7.87 -12.24
CA THR A 197 6.08 8.95 -11.23
C THR A 197 7.50 9.36 -10.88
N LEU A 198 8.47 8.43 -10.96
CA LEU A 198 9.87 8.79 -10.87
C LEU A 198 10.35 9.45 -12.17
N MET A 199 9.95 8.98 -13.38
CA MET A 199 10.23 9.63 -14.69
C MET A 199 9.89 11.10 -14.73
N THR A 200 8.67 11.44 -14.33
CA THR A 200 8.17 12.82 -14.40
C THR A 200 8.77 13.74 -13.33
N ASP A 201 9.68 13.22 -12.49
CA ASP A 201 10.56 13.91 -11.55
C ASP A 201 12.01 13.32 -11.60
N TYR A 202 12.46 12.87 -12.79
CA TYR A 202 13.71 12.12 -13.14
C TYR A 202 13.73 10.56 -12.97
N ASP A 203 13.42 9.86 -14.08
CA ASP A 203 13.57 8.44 -14.54
C ASP A 203 12.89 7.26 -13.76
N ASP A 204 12.45 6.08 -14.25
CA ASP A 204 12.46 5.42 -15.59
C ASP A 204 11.34 4.34 -15.90
N TYR A 205 11.28 3.70 -17.09
CA TYR A 205 10.83 2.28 -17.41
C TYR A 205 10.41 2.02 -18.88
N ILE A 206 10.86 0.88 -19.46
CA ILE A 206 11.07 0.73 -20.92
C ILE A 206 11.60 2.06 -21.49
N VAL A 207 12.73 2.38 -20.90
CA VAL A 207 13.66 3.40 -21.35
C VAL A 207 13.96 3.13 -22.82
N PHE A 208 13.87 4.18 -23.63
CA PHE A 208 14.39 4.22 -25.00
C PHE A 208 15.55 5.22 -25.09
N LYS A 209 16.49 5.10 -24.14
CA LYS A 209 17.70 5.93 -24.11
C LYS A 209 18.56 5.59 -25.32
N ASP A 210 18.73 6.57 -26.20
CA ASP A 210 19.39 6.44 -27.51
C ASP A 210 18.80 5.28 -28.36
N ASP A 211 17.46 5.20 -28.42
CA ASP A 211 16.66 4.15 -29.10
C ASP A 211 16.87 2.70 -28.59
N LYS A 212 17.61 2.49 -27.50
CA LYS A 212 17.83 1.17 -26.90
C LYS A 212 16.76 0.86 -25.87
N MET A 213 16.16 -0.32 -25.96
CA MET A 213 15.18 -0.83 -25.00
C MET A 213 15.86 -1.37 -23.74
N TYR A 214 15.54 -0.81 -22.56
CA TYR A 214 16.01 -1.32 -21.26
C TYR A 214 14.86 -1.91 -20.41
N LYS A 215 15.18 -2.90 -19.58
CA LYS A 215 14.29 -3.61 -18.66
C LYS A 215 14.60 -3.26 -17.19
N MET A 216 13.72 -3.67 -16.27
CA MET A 216 13.96 -3.58 -14.82
C MET A 216 15.34 -4.13 -14.38
N SER A 217 15.81 -5.23 -14.99
CA SER A 217 17.14 -5.81 -14.75
C SER A 217 18.30 -4.85 -14.98
N ASP A 218 18.07 -3.83 -15.81
CA ASP A 218 19.08 -2.95 -16.35
C ASP A 218 19.08 -1.59 -15.63
N ILE A 219 18.32 -1.47 -14.53
CA ILE A 219 18.14 -0.25 -13.73
C ILE A 219 19.45 0.33 -13.17
N GLY A 220 20.49 -0.49 -13.01
CA GLY A 220 21.84 -0.02 -12.69
C GLY A 220 22.54 0.76 -13.81
N ILE A 221 22.04 0.68 -15.05
CA ILE A 221 22.58 1.38 -16.23
C ILE A 221 21.88 2.73 -16.43
N PHE A 222 20.57 2.80 -16.20
CA PHE A 222 19.77 4.01 -16.41
C PHE A 222 19.52 4.84 -15.13
N LEU A 223 19.41 4.19 -13.97
CA LEU A 223 19.18 4.81 -12.66
C LEU A 223 20.20 4.33 -11.61
N PRO A 224 21.51 4.61 -11.77
CA PRO A 224 22.55 4.11 -10.86
C PRO A 224 22.33 4.53 -9.39
N GLU A 225 21.79 5.72 -9.12
CA GLU A 225 21.48 6.19 -7.75
C GLU A 225 20.31 5.45 -7.09
N GLN A 226 19.48 4.75 -7.87
CA GLN A 226 18.36 3.94 -7.37
C GLN A 226 18.76 2.46 -7.25
N TYR A 227 19.83 2.03 -7.92
CA TYR A 227 20.25 0.63 -7.98
C TYR A 227 20.48 -0.03 -6.60
N PRO A 228 21.11 0.61 -5.59
CA PRO A 228 21.21 0.02 -4.26
C PRO A 228 19.83 -0.26 -3.65
N ARG A 229 18.89 0.69 -3.76
CA ARG A 229 17.51 0.55 -3.28
C ARG A 229 16.76 -0.56 -4.03
N TYR A 230 16.98 -0.69 -5.34
CA TYR A 230 16.44 -1.80 -6.13
C TYR A 230 16.92 -3.17 -5.61
N ILE A 231 18.22 -3.33 -5.30
CA ILE A 231 18.76 -4.58 -4.78
C ILE A 231 18.16 -4.96 -3.42
N TYR A 232 18.05 -4.03 -2.46
CA TYR A 232 17.39 -4.32 -1.18
C TYR A 232 15.91 -4.67 -1.37
N ASN A 233 15.19 -3.92 -2.21
CA ASN A 233 13.79 -4.22 -2.52
C ASN A 233 13.64 -5.58 -3.23
N SER A 234 14.61 -6.04 -4.03
CA SER A 234 14.54 -7.38 -4.64
C SER A 234 14.64 -8.51 -3.62
N ILE A 235 15.40 -8.33 -2.54
CA ILE A 235 15.49 -9.30 -1.43
C ILE A 235 14.17 -9.31 -0.65
N ASP A 236 13.58 -8.15 -0.38
CA ASP A 236 12.25 -8.05 0.25
C ASP A 236 11.18 -8.78 -0.59
N ILE A 237 11.21 -8.60 -1.92
CA ILE A 237 10.27 -9.22 -2.87
C ILE A 237 10.50 -10.74 -2.99
N GLU A 238 11.75 -11.21 -3.01
CA GLU A 238 12.06 -12.65 -2.99
C GLU A 238 11.49 -13.31 -1.72
N ASN A 239 11.67 -12.67 -0.55
CA ASN A 239 11.10 -13.15 0.71
C ASN A 239 9.56 -13.15 0.72
N ILE A 240 8.92 -12.19 0.04
CA ILE A 240 7.46 -12.16 -0.16
C ILE A 240 6.98 -13.33 -1.03
N PHE A 241 7.64 -13.62 -2.15
CA PHE A 241 7.25 -14.76 -3.00
C PHE A 241 7.55 -16.10 -2.31
N ASN A 242 8.68 -16.22 -1.61
CA ASN A 242 8.98 -17.37 -0.76
C ASN A 242 7.94 -17.56 0.36
N LEU A 243 7.32 -16.50 0.89
CA LEU A 243 6.19 -16.60 1.81
C LEU A 243 4.92 -17.09 1.09
N LEU A 244 4.60 -16.53 -0.08
CA LEU A 244 3.40 -16.87 -0.84
C LEU A 244 3.41 -18.35 -1.29
N ASP A 245 4.56 -18.90 -1.68
CA ASP A 245 4.69 -20.33 -1.94
C ASP A 245 4.47 -21.17 -0.67
N ARG A 246 5.02 -20.78 0.49
CA ARG A 246 4.74 -21.47 1.76
C ARG A 246 3.25 -21.45 2.08
N ILE A 247 2.59 -20.29 1.95
CA ILE A 247 1.14 -20.15 2.11
C ILE A 247 0.37 -21.13 1.20
N LYS A 248 0.75 -21.22 -0.08
CA LYS A 248 0.14 -22.13 -1.06
C LYS A 248 0.29 -23.60 -0.69
N TYR A 249 1.50 -24.05 -0.34
CA TYR A 249 1.83 -25.47 -0.14
C TYR A 249 1.51 -25.98 1.26
N THR A 250 1.77 -25.21 2.33
CA THR A 250 1.50 -25.62 3.73
C THR A 250 0.10 -25.22 4.20
N LYS A 251 -0.62 -24.38 3.44
CA LYS A 251 -1.93 -23.80 3.81
C LYS A 251 -1.86 -22.95 5.09
N LEU A 252 -0.74 -22.24 5.25
CA LEU A 252 -0.35 -21.46 6.43
C LEU A 252 -1.44 -20.46 6.89
N VAL A 253 -2.15 -19.87 5.92
CA VAL A 253 -3.27 -18.93 6.07
C VAL A 253 -4.14 -19.05 4.82
N LYS A 254 -5.45 -18.80 4.91
CA LYS A 254 -6.32 -18.72 3.72
C LYS A 254 -6.02 -17.45 2.94
N LEU A 255 -5.38 -17.56 1.78
CA LEU A 255 -5.13 -16.43 0.89
C LEU A 255 -6.37 -16.14 0.04
N HIS A 256 -6.75 -14.86 -0.09
CA HIS A 256 -7.81 -14.39 -0.97
C HIS A 256 -7.31 -13.26 -1.88
N CYS A 257 -7.66 -13.34 -3.16
CA CYS A 257 -7.24 -12.43 -4.22
C CYS A 257 -8.42 -11.62 -4.74
N LEU A 258 -8.48 -10.34 -4.41
CA LEU A 258 -9.57 -9.43 -4.82
C LEU A 258 -8.97 -8.36 -5.72
N TYR A 259 -9.35 -8.31 -6.99
CA TYR A 259 -8.83 -7.30 -7.91
C TYR A 259 -9.85 -6.95 -8.99
N SER A 260 -9.58 -5.87 -9.72
CA SER A 260 -10.50 -5.38 -10.73
C SER A 260 -9.83 -4.89 -12.01
N THR A 261 -10.64 -4.64 -13.04
CA THR A 261 -10.22 -3.94 -14.26
C THR A 261 -11.26 -2.92 -14.71
N MET A 262 -10.78 -1.83 -15.29
CA MET A 262 -11.61 -0.89 -16.04
C MET A 262 -12.13 -1.55 -17.32
N LEU A 263 -13.25 -1.09 -17.89
CA LEU A 263 -13.76 -1.60 -19.18
C LEU A 263 -12.92 -1.20 -20.40
N VAL A 264 -11.81 -0.48 -20.20
CA VAL A 264 -10.98 0.14 -21.24
C VAL A 264 -9.51 0.09 -20.86
N ASN A 265 -8.63 -0.05 -21.85
CA ASN A 265 -7.18 -0.04 -21.65
C ASN A 265 -6.70 1.38 -21.27
N LYS A 266 -6.64 1.69 -19.97
CA LYS A 266 -6.17 2.99 -19.44
C LYS A 266 -4.96 2.88 -18.51
N THR A 267 -4.72 1.72 -17.91
CA THR A 267 -3.52 1.46 -17.11
C THR A 267 -2.27 1.55 -17.99
N VAL A 268 -1.21 2.18 -17.49
CA VAL A 268 0.11 2.16 -18.12
C VAL A 268 0.68 0.75 -18.12
N LYS A 269 1.13 0.25 -19.29
CA LYS A 269 1.89 -1.02 -19.42
C LYS A 269 3.39 -0.74 -19.49
N PHE A 270 3.75 0.12 -20.42
CA PHE A 270 5.10 0.55 -20.78
C PHE A 270 5.02 1.99 -21.28
N PHE A 271 6.13 2.71 -21.28
CA PHE A 271 6.27 4.01 -21.92
C PHE A 271 7.53 4.04 -22.78
N ASN A 272 7.82 5.21 -23.34
CA ASN A 272 9.03 5.56 -24.04
C ASN A 272 9.35 6.99 -23.62
N VAL A 273 10.61 7.24 -23.28
CA VAL A 273 11.12 8.54 -22.87
C VAL A 273 12.40 8.87 -23.62
N ASP A 274 12.57 10.17 -23.88
CA ASP A 274 13.83 10.79 -24.26
C ASP A 274 14.30 11.75 -23.16
N PHE A 275 15.59 11.70 -22.87
CA PHE A 275 16.27 12.51 -21.85
C PHE A 275 16.82 13.82 -22.45
N ASN A 276 16.75 13.96 -23.77
CA ASN A 276 17.31 15.06 -24.55
C ASN A 276 16.25 16.09 -24.99
N ASP A 277 15.00 15.93 -24.53
CA ASP A 277 13.83 16.76 -24.89
C ASP A 277 13.18 17.31 -23.61
N ASP A 278 12.53 18.47 -23.69
CA ASP A 278 11.79 19.07 -22.58
C ASP A 278 10.48 18.31 -22.30
N ASP A 279 9.89 17.65 -23.31
CA ASP A 279 8.80 16.67 -23.12
C ASP A 279 9.36 15.26 -23.01
N VAL A 280 9.76 14.93 -21.78
CA VAL A 280 10.30 13.63 -21.37
C VAL A 280 9.43 12.46 -21.88
N LEU A 281 8.10 12.57 -21.89
CA LEU A 281 7.19 11.42 -22.15
C LEU A 281 6.70 11.32 -23.60
N LYS A 282 7.54 10.75 -24.48
CA LYS A 282 7.20 10.51 -25.90
C LYS A 282 5.90 9.72 -26.12
N TYR A 283 5.67 8.63 -25.40
CA TYR A 283 4.35 7.94 -25.38
C TYR A 283 4.20 6.90 -24.25
N ALA A 284 2.96 6.55 -23.93
CA ALA A 284 2.63 5.48 -22.99
C ALA A 284 1.69 4.42 -23.60
N THR A 285 2.17 3.17 -23.71
CA THR A 285 1.34 2.02 -24.10
C THR A 285 0.36 1.68 -22.98
N LYS A 286 -0.93 1.60 -23.28
CA LYS A 286 -1.96 1.26 -22.29
C LYS A 286 -2.39 -0.22 -22.37
N THR A 287 -2.81 -0.76 -21.22
CA THR A 287 -3.28 -2.14 -21.05
C THR A 287 -4.51 -2.21 -20.16
N LEU A 288 -5.13 -3.38 -20.11
CA LEU A 288 -6.16 -3.73 -19.14
C LEU A 288 -5.57 -3.82 -17.73
N GLY A 289 -6.31 -3.31 -16.74
CA GLY A 289 -5.92 -3.16 -15.35
C GLY A 289 -6.93 -2.24 -14.64
N ASP A 290 -6.71 -1.90 -13.38
CA ASP A 290 -7.61 -1.05 -12.58
C ASP A 290 -7.38 0.47 -12.76
N GLY A 291 -6.68 0.86 -13.84
CA GLY A 291 -6.22 2.23 -14.08
C GLY A 291 -4.83 2.52 -13.49
N THR A 292 -4.46 1.88 -12.37
CA THR A 292 -3.17 2.08 -11.68
C THR A 292 -2.23 0.89 -11.82
N ILE A 293 -2.75 -0.33 -11.68
CA ILE A 293 -1.96 -1.58 -11.72
C ILE A 293 -2.37 -2.41 -12.95
N PRO A 294 -1.43 -2.97 -13.72
CA PRO A 294 -1.74 -3.88 -14.83
C PRO A 294 -2.42 -5.16 -14.36
N LEU A 295 -3.31 -5.73 -15.18
CA LEU A 295 -3.97 -7.00 -14.86
C LEU A 295 -2.97 -8.12 -14.53
N ASN A 296 -1.86 -8.21 -15.28
CA ASN A 296 -0.79 -9.20 -15.07
C ASN A 296 0.04 -9.01 -13.78
N SER A 297 -0.23 -7.96 -13.00
CA SER A 297 0.37 -7.70 -11.69
C SER A 297 -0.67 -7.91 -10.58
N LEU A 298 -1.93 -7.51 -10.85
CA LEU A 298 -3.09 -7.76 -10.00
C LEU A 298 -3.40 -9.25 -9.82
N ASN A 299 -3.37 -10.01 -10.91
CA ASN A 299 -3.75 -11.43 -10.92
C ASN A 299 -2.56 -12.36 -10.60
N ALA A 300 -1.35 -11.83 -10.41
CA ALA A 300 -0.18 -12.61 -10.04
C ALA A 300 -0.27 -13.25 -8.63
N CYS A 301 -1.31 -12.92 -7.85
CA CYS A 301 -1.59 -13.61 -6.60
C CYS A 301 -2.42 -14.90 -6.79
N ASP A 302 -3.11 -15.06 -7.93
CA ASP A 302 -3.92 -16.25 -8.26
C ASP A 302 -3.09 -17.54 -8.17
N ASP A 303 -1.84 -17.48 -8.63
CA ASP A 303 -0.87 -18.59 -8.62
C ASP A 303 -0.55 -19.11 -7.21
N PHE A 304 -0.86 -18.36 -6.15
CA PHE A 304 -0.56 -18.70 -4.75
C PHE A 304 -1.81 -19.06 -3.94
N VAL A 305 -3.00 -18.92 -4.51
CA VAL A 305 -4.26 -19.26 -3.85
C VAL A 305 -4.52 -20.77 -3.93
N SER A 306 -4.73 -21.43 -2.79
CA SER A 306 -4.98 -22.89 -2.73
C SER A 306 -6.38 -23.34 -3.18
N ASP A 307 -7.31 -22.40 -3.42
CA ASP A 307 -8.72 -22.66 -3.75
C ASP A 307 -9.31 -21.51 -4.57
N TYR A 308 -9.76 -21.80 -5.79
CA TYR A 308 -10.29 -20.80 -6.73
C TYR A 308 -11.55 -20.07 -6.24
N GLU A 309 -12.30 -20.59 -5.26
CA GLU A 309 -13.38 -19.81 -4.60
C GLU A 309 -12.86 -18.55 -3.91
N ASN A 310 -11.56 -18.48 -3.59
CA ASN A 310 -10.95 -17.36 -2.90
C ASN A 310 -10.40 -16.27 -3.85
N ILE A 311 -10.67 -16.37 -5.16
CA ILE A 311 -10.34 -15.36 -6.17
C ILE A 311 -11.62 -14.62 -6.60
N LEU A 312 -11.61 -13.29 -6.49
CA LEU A 312 -12.70 -12.41 -6.93
C LEU A 312 -12.16 -11.34 -7.89
N TYR A 313 -12.36 -11.61 -9.19
CA TYR A 313 -12.08 -10.66 -10.27
C TYR A 313 -13.34 -9.89 -10.69
N ILE A 314 -13.29 -8.56 -10.64
CA ILE A 314 -14.39 -7.68 -11.04
C ILE A 314 -14.04 -6.81 -12.25
N LYS A 315 -14.95 -6.74 -13.24
CA LYS A 315 -14.87 -5.76 -14.35
C LYS A 315 -15.71 -4.53 -14.03
N GLY A 316 -15.24 -3.37 -14.50
CA GLY A 316 -15.93 -2.08 -14.42
C GLY A 316 -15.47 -1.14 -13.31
N LEU A 317 -14.41 -1.48 -12.58
CA LEU A 317 -13.90 -0.68 -11.47
C LEU A 317 -12.50 -0.14 -11.75
N ASN A 318 -12.15 0.95 -11.05
CA ASN A 318 -10.80 1.47 -10.94
C ASN A 318 -10.19 1.17 -9.55
N HIS A 319 -8.89 1.44 -9.42
CA HIS A 319 -8.05 1.11 -8.26
C HIS A 319 -8.67 1.50 -6.92
N THR A 320 -9.21 2.71 -6.77
CA THR A 320 -9.81 3.17 -5.50
C THR A 320 -11.26 2.71 -5.33
N SER A 321 -12.05 2.69 -6.42
CA SER A 321 -13.48 2.33 -6.36
C SER A 321 -13.75 0.90 -5.88
N ILE A 322 -12.76 -0.01 -5.96
CA ILE A 322 -12.86 -1.38 -5.46
C ILE A 322 -13.18 -1.45 -3.96
N LEU A 323 -12.73 -0.47 -3.16
CA LEU A 323 -12.97 -0.40 -1.70
C LEU A 323 -14.42 0.00 -1.34
N HIS A 324 -15.22 0.41 -2.33
CA HIS A 324 -16.59 0.86 -2.16
C HIS A 324 -17.62 -0.01 -2.89
N ASP A 325 -17.19 -1.07 -3.59
CA ASP A 325 -18.08 -1.93 -4.36
C ASP A 325 -18.78 -2.96 -3.47
N ASP A 326 -20.11 -3.06 -3.58
CA ASP A 326 -20.91 -3.98 -2.77
C ASP A 326 -20.53 -5.45 -2.96
N ARG A 327 -19.98 -5.87 -4.11
CA ARG A 327 -19.55 -7.26 -4.34
C ARG A 327 -18.29 -7.58 -3.55
N ILE A 328 -17.35 -6.62 -3.48
CA ILE A 328 -16.14 -6.70 -2.64
C ILE A 328 -16.53 -6.76 -1.16
N ILE A 329 -17.41 -5.84 -0.72
CA ILE A 329 -17.86 -5.77 0.66
C ILE A 329 -18.61 -7.06 1.05
N ASN A 330 -19.54 -7.55 0.22
CA ASN A 330 -20.27 -8.79 0.49
C ASN A 330 -19.37 -10.03 0.47
N TYR A 331 -18.35 -10.08 -0.38
CA TYR A 331 -17.34 -11.15 -0.35
C TYR A 331 -16.56 -11.11 0.97
N ILE A 332 -16.05 -9.95 1.40
CA ILE A 332 -15.33 -9.81 2.66
C ILE A 332 -16.23 -10.27 3.84
N ASN A 333 -17.53 -9.96 3.78
CA ASN A 333 -18.50 -10.39 4.80
C ASN A 333 -18.64 -11.93 4.92
N LYS A 334 -18.42 -12.71 3.85
CA LYS A 334 -18.41 -14.20 3.87
C LYS A 334 -17.34 -14.74 4.81
N TYR A 335 -16.18 -14.10 4.89
CA TYR A 335 -15.00 -14.58 5.64
C TYR A 335 -14.79 -13.87 6.98
N VAL A 336 -15.22 -12.61 7.09
CA VAL A 336 -15.17 -11.83 8.33
C VAL A 336 -16.41 -12.08 9.19
N ILE A 337 -17.59 -11.72 8.66
CA ILE A 337 -18.80 -11.48 9.44
C ILE A 337 -19.65 -12.74 9.61
N TYR A 338 -19.66 -13.64 8.62
CA TYR A 338 -20.49 -14.85 8.69
C TYR A 338 -20.17 -15.73 9.92
N TYR A 339 -18.90 -15.79 10.32
CA TYR A 339 -18.41 -16.44 11.55
C TYR A 339 -18.71 -15.67 12.87
N HIS A 340 -19.51 -14.60 12.82
CA HIS A 340 -20.01 -13.87 13.99
C HIS A 340 -21.47 -14.16 14.32
N ILE A 341 -22.30 -14.48 13.31
CA ILE A 341 -23.77 -14.52 13.44
C ILE A 341 -24.27 -15.91 13.86
N LEU A 342 -23.56 -16.98 13.48
CA LEU A 342 -23.86 -18.33 13.94
C LEU A 342 -23.38 -18.52 15.40
N PRO A 343 -24.24 -18.99 16.31
CA PRO A 343 -23.80 -19.55 17.59
C PRO A 343 -22.92 -20.78 17.36
N ASN A 344 -21.99 -21.02 18.28
CA ASN A 344 -21.39 -22.35 18.48
C ASN A 344 -22.37 -23.24 19.26
#